data_AF-A0A7Y2EP16-F1
#
_entry.id   AF-A0A7Y2EP16-F1
#
_cell.length_a   1.000
_cell.length_b   1.000
_cell.length_c   1.000
_cell.angle_alpha   90.00
_cell.angle_beta   90.00
_cell.angle_gamma   90.00
#
_symmetry.space_group_name_H-M   'P 1'
#
loop_
_entity.id
_entity.type
_entity.pdbx_description
1 polymer ?
#
loop_
_entity_poly.entity_id
_entity_poly.type
_entity_poly.pdbx_seq_one_letter_code
_entity_poly.pdbx_strand_id
1 'polypeptide(L)'
;MSLNNDKFPVREPGGVYDFEVVPPPGWLISSGNPKQSVRFLPLQGSVAGIYAEKPPHWVGLMPELLISGRVIGVGDAPLPADVSITLTGPGGDSVTTGLANNGDFSVPVTQGDWTVVFASAASDWRLVRTVTVNNAPVEMVTLRVGDALPAPQPRPVLEHFDWLSRSVIDKLPNGHLGLNWDYLLAVHNQEYAGPGYVNGLTSGHAVAYNSSGHPVTVTAPAGQVFDFVGGYFSVAWNNAHEEVLELEAFRDGERVARHETTLSYLGPIWLDAELRGIDKLVLTTRHYWQFVADDLMFRVQGE
;
A
#
# COMPACT_ATOMS: atom_id res chain seq x y z
N MET A 1 -16.10 3.17 -38.67
CA MET A 1 -16.07 2.99 -37.19
C MET A 1 -17.01 4.06 -36.63
N SER A 2 -18.20 3.67 -36.19
CA SER A 2 -19.22 4.61 -35.69
C SER A 2 -18.76 5.14 -34.34
N LEU A 3 -18.36 6.41 -34.29
CA LEU A 3 -18.06 7.12 -33.06
C LEU A 3 -19.38 7.30 -32.31
N ASN A 4 -19.55 6.62 -31.17
CA ASN A 4 -20.66 6.89 -30.26
C ASN A 4 -20.49 8.33 -29.75
N ASN A 5 -21.36 9.21 -30.25
CA ASN A 5 -21.29 10.67 -30.14
C ASN A 5 -21.51 11.22 -28.72
N ASP A 6 -21.66 10.40 -27.68
CA ASP A 6 -22.01 10.86 -26.33
C ASP A 6 -20.80 10.95 -25.37
N LYS A 7 -19.59 10.58 -25.81
CA LYS A 7 -18.42 10.47 -24.92
C LYS A 7 -17.45 11.65 -24.90
N PHE A 8 -17.58 12.65 -25.77
CA PHE A 8 -16.59 13.74 -25.87
C PHE A 8 -17.24 15.13 -25.72
N PRO A 9 -16.86 15.92 -24.70
CA PRO A 9 -17.46 17.23 -24.42
C PRO A 9 -16.93 18.37 -25.31
N VAL A 10 -15.82 18.16 -26.03
CA VAL A 10 -15.24 19.17 -26.94
C VAL A 10 -15.74 18.92 -28.35
N ARG A 11 -16.53 19.85 -28.89
CA ARG A 11 -17.22 19.66 -30.18
C ARG A 11 -17.19 20.87 -31.12
N GLU A 12 -16.92 22.06 -30.59
CA GLU A 12 -17.04 23.30 -31.34
C GLU A 12 -15.66 23.96 -31.52
N PRO A 13 -15.23 24.21 -32.77
CA PRO A 13 -14.04 25.02 -33.02
C PRO A 13 -14.25 26.47 -32.57
N GLY A 14 -13.16 27.12 -32.16
CA GLY A 14 -13.15 28.53 -31.73
C GLY A 14 -13.54 28.73 -30.26
N GLY A 15 -14.04 27.69 -29.58
CA GLY A 15 -14.35 27.72 -28.16
C GLY A 15 -13.12 27.62 -27.26
N VAL A 16 -13.23 28.21 -26.07
CA VAL A 16 -12.36 27.91 -24.92
C VAL A 16 -13.09 26.91 -24.04
N TYR A 17 -12.41 25.82 -23.72
CA TYR A 17 -12.93 24.74 -22.89
C TYR A 17 -12.15 24.70 -21.58
N ASP A 18 -12.88 24.63 -20.48
CA ASP A 18 -12.31 24.50 -19.15
C ASP A 18 -12.23 23.03 -18.73
N PHE A 19 -11.07 22.65 -18.22
CA PHE A 19 -10.77 21.32 -17.69
C PHE A 19 -10.49 21.46 -16.21
N GLU A 20 -11.07 20.58 -15.40
CA GLU A 20 -10.81 20.50 -13.97
C GLU A 20 -10.47 19.05 -13.62
N VAL A 21 -9.35 18.85 -12.94
CA VAL A 21 -8.99 17.56 -12.37
C VAL A 21 -9.63 17.45 -11.00
N VAL A 22 -10.42 16.39 -10.82
CA VAL A 22 -10.98 16.00 -9.52
C VAL A 22 -10.12 14.85 -9.00
N PRO A 23 -9.33 15.06 -7.94
CA PRO A 23 -8.53 13.99 -7.39
C PRO A 23 -9.43 12.94 -6.71
N PRO A 24 -9.07 11.65 -6.77
CA PRO A 24 -9.77 10.62 -6.02
C PRO A 24 -9.58 10.81 -4.50
N PRO A 25 -10.41 10.19 -3.64
CA PRO A 25 -10.23 10.24 -2.20
C PRO A 25 -8.83 9.81 -1.77
N GLY A 26 -8.21 10.56 -0.85
CA GLY A 26 -6.85 10.30 -0.36
C GLY A 26 -5.74 10.74 -1.32
N TRP A 27 -6.06 11.51 -2.37
CA TRP A 27 -5.08 12.08 -3.31
C TRP A 27 -5.19 13.60 -3.37
N LEU A 28 -4.04 14.24 -3.55
CA LEU A 28 -3.87 15.68 -3.67
C LEU A 28 -3.32 16.06 -5.04
N ILE A 29 -3.70 17.25 -5.51
CA ILE A 29 -3.08 17.86 -6.68
C ILE A 29 -1.79 18.55 -6.27
N SER A 30 -0.67 18.09 -6.83
CA SER A 30 0.67 18.55 -6.46
C SER A 30 1.23 19.66 -7.34
N SER A 31 0.69 19.81 -8.55
CA SER A 31 1.24 20.69 -9.59
C SER A 31 0.66 22.11 -9.59
N GLY A 32 -0.32 22.41 -8.73
CA GLY A 32 -0.91 23.76 -8.60
C GLY A 32 -1.70 24.26 -9.81
N ASN A 33 -1.97 23.41 -10.80
CA ASN A 33 -2.73 23.72 -12.03
C ASN A 33 -3.99 22.83 -12.20
N PRO A 34 -4.86 22.70 -11.18
CA PRO A 34 -6.00 21.79 -11.20
C PRO A 34 -7.07 22.17 -12.24
N LYS A 35 -7.16 23.46 -12.58
CA LYS A 35 -8.08 24.01 -13.57
C LYS A 35 -7.29 24.64 -14.71
N GLN A 36 -7.64 24.30 -15.94
CA GLN A 36 -6.93 24.75 -17.13
C GLN A 36 -7.93 25.08 -18.24
N SER A 37 -7.71 26.19 -18.94
CA SER A 37 -8.52 26.61 -20.07
C SER A 37 -7.76 26.39 -21.37
N VAL A 38 -8.35 25.67 -22.32
CA VAL A 38 -7.73 25.36 -23.61
C VAL A 38 -8.62 25.85 -24.73
N ARG A 39 -8.02 26.62 -25.65
CA ARG A 39 -8.67 27.02 -26.89
C ARG A 39 -8.55 25.91 -27.93
N PHE A 40 -9.67 25.56 -28.55
CA PHE A 40 -9.70 24.65 -29.69
C PHE A 40 -9.91 25.43 -30.97
N LEU A 41 -9.13 25.12 -32.01
CA LEU A 41 -9.16 25.77 -33.31
C LEU A 41 -9.61 24.78 -34.38
N PRO A 42 -10.31 25.23 -35.44
CA PRO A 42 -10.64 24.36 -36.55
C PRO A 42 -9.37 23.94 -37.31
N LEU A 43 -9.31 22.68 -37.74
CA LEU A 43 -8.27 22.18 -38.62
C LEU A 43 -8.87 21.21 -39.64
N GLN A 44 -9.12 21.72 -40.84
CA GLN A 44 -9.68 20.96 -41.95
C GLN A 44 -8.74 19.81 -42.34
N GLY A 45 -9.31 18.61 -42.54
CA GLY A 45 -8.55 17.40 -42.88
C GLY A 45 -7.97 16.64 -41.68
N SER A 46 -8.07 17.18 -40.45
CA SER A 46 -7.78 16.39 -39.25
C SER A 46 -8.95 15.43 -38.95
N VAL A 47 -8.67 14.33 -38.24
CA VAL A 47 -9.67 13.30 -37.91
C VAL A 47 -10.87 13.88 -37.15
N ALA A 48 -10.62 14.85 -36.26
CA ALA A 48 -11.65 15.48 -35.44
C ALA A 48 -12.17 16.81 -36.01
N GLY A 49 -11.57 17.34 -37.07
CA GLY A 49 -11.86 18.67 -37.63
C GLY A 49 -11.45 19.86 -36.73
N ILE A 50 -10.94 19.60 -35.53
CA ILE A 50 -10.50 20.57 -34.53
C ILE A 50 -9.21 20.10 -33.84
N TYR A 51 -8.44 21.02 -33.29
CA TYR A 51 -7.25 20.71 -32.47
C TYR A 51 -7.10 21.71 -31.32
N ALA A 52 -6.44 21.29 -30.24
CA ALA A 52 -6.07 22.19 -29.15
C ALA A 52 -4.91 23.09 -29.60
N GLU A 53 -5.06 24.41 -29.48
CA GLU A 53 -3.98 25.37 -29.79
C GLU A 53 -2.73 25.08 -28.94
N LYS A 54 -2.95 24.71 -27.68
CA LYS A 54 -1.97 24.06 -26.79
C LYS A 54 -2.72 23.02 -25.94
N PRO A 55 -2.25 21.77 -25.85
CA PRO A 55 -2.89 20.79 -24.97
C PRO A 55 -2.78 21.23 -23.49
N PRO A 56 -3.69 20.74 -22.60
CA PRO A 56 -3.53 20.95 -21.17
C PRO A 56 -2.14 20.48 -20.69
N HIS A 57 -1.56 21.22 -19.76
CA HIS A 57 -0.39 20.78 -19.01
C HIS A 57 -0.73 19.56 -18.16
N TRP A 58 0.27 18.73 -17.88
CA TRP A 58 0.11 17.60 -16.97
C TRP A 58 -0.26 18.10 -15.57
N VAL A 59 -1.12 17.34 -14.89
CA VAL A 59 -1.51 17.59 -13.50
C VAL A 59 -0.92 16.47 -12.67
N GLY A 60 -0.04 16.84 -11.73
CA GLY A 60 0.56 15.89 -10.80
C GLY A 60 -0.45 15.52 -9.72
N LEU A 61 -0.54 14.23 -9.43
CA LEU A 61 -1.27 13.68 -8.30
C LEU A 61 -0.26 13.05 -7.32
N MET A 62 -0.48 13.24 -6.03
CA MET A 62 0.26 12.54 -4.97
C MET A 62 -0.73 12.00 -3.94
N PRO A 63 -0.44 10.86 -3.29
CA PRO A 63 -1.27 10.40 -2.19
C PRO A 63 -1.11 11.33 -0.98
N GLU A 64 -2.17 11.42 -0.16
CA GLU A 64 -2.06 11.99 1.17
C GLU A 64 -1.18 11.10 2.04
N LEU A 65 -0.20 11.70 2.71
CA LEU A 65 0.65 10.97 3.64
C LEU A 65 -0.03 10.93 5.01
N LEU A 66 -0.39 9.71 5.42
CA LEU A 66 -1.07 9.40 6.67
C LEU A 66 -0.32 8.27 7.37
N ILE A 67 -0.31 8.27 8.71
CA ILE A 67 -0.11 7.06 9.50
C ILE A 67 -1.48 6.69 10.08
N SER A 68 -1.95 5.49 9.77
CA SER A 68 -3.27 5.00 10.15
C SER A 68 -3.21 3.58 10.70
N GLY A 69 -4.30 3.13 11.32
CA GLY A 69 -4.43 1.76 11.78
C GLY A 69 -5.62 1.58 12.73
N ARG A 70 -5.71 0.39 13.31
CA ARG A 70 -6.74 0.03 14.29
C ARG A 70 -6.12 -0.56 15.54
N VAL A 71 -6.65 -0.19 16.71
CA VAL A 71 -6.33 -0.78 18.01
C VAL A 71 -7.56 -1.47 18.58
N ILE A 72 -7.40 -2.70 19.05
CA ILE A 72 -8.46 -3.51 19.67
C ILE A 72 -8.10 -3.92 21.10
N GLY A 73 -9.12 -4.23 21.91
CA GLY A 73 -8.94 -4.76 23.27
C GLY A 73 -8.44 -6.22 23.30
N VAL A 74 -8.15 -6.71 24.49
CA VAL A 74 -7.71 -8.11 24.72
C VAL A 74 -8.88 -9.06 24.55
N GLY A 75 -8.77 -10.00 23.60
CA GLY A 75 -9.84 -10.98 23.34
C GLY A 75 -11.08 -10.29 22.77
N ASP A 76 -12.23 -10.51 23.40
CA ASP A 76 -13.49 -9.82 23.08
C ASP A 76 -13.75 -8.59 23.98
N ALA A 77 -12.78 -8.21 24.82
CA ALA A 77 -12.94 -7.09 25.72
C ALA A 77 -13.00 -5.75 24.96
N PRO A 78 -13.80 -4.78 25.43
CA PRO A 78 -13.82 -3.46 24.84
C PRO A 78 -12.44 -2.80 24.95
N LEU A 79 -12.11 -1.97 23.97
CA LEU A 79 -10.92 -1.12 23.98
C LEU A 79 -10.94 -0.22 25.24
N PRO A 80 -9.85 -0.17 26.04
CA PRO A 80 -9.77 0.73 27.17
C PRO A 80 -9.90 2.20 26.73
N ALA A 81 -10.71 2.97 27.44
CA ALA A 81 -11.01 4.36 27.08
C ALA A 81 -9.82 5.32 27.25
N ASP A 82 -8.76 4.89 27.94
CA ASP A 82 -7.55 5.66 28.19
C ASP A 82 -6.43 5.39 27.17
N VAL A 83 -6.69 4.55 26.15
CA VAL A 83 -5.71 4.32 25.08
C VAL A 83 -5.43 5.64 24.36
N SER A 84 -4.16 6.01 24.33
CA SER A 84 -3.66 7.20 23.66
C SER A 84 -2.58 6.83 22.64
N ILE A 85 -2.48 7.65 21.59
CA ILE A 85 -1.44 7.53 20.58
C ILE A 85 -0.68 8.85 20.53
N THR A 86 0.63 8.78 20.67
CA THR A 86 1.53 9.92 20.48
C THR A 86 2.45 9.63 19.29
N LEU A 87 2.43 10.49 18.28
CA LEU A 87 3.30 10.42 17.12
C LEU A 87 4.31 11.56 17.20
N THR A 88 5.60 11.25 17.15
CA THR A 88 6.69 12.22 17.11
C THR A 88 7.36 12.16 15.74
N GLY A 89 7.34 13.28 15.02
CA GLY A 89 7.85 13.37 13.66
C GLY A 89 9.34 13.69 13.56
N PRO A 90 9.88 13.74 12.34
CA PRO A 90 11.32 13.94 12.09
C PRO A 90 11.83 15.32 12.57
N GLY A 91 10.94 16.31 12.68
CA GLY A 91 11.26 17.63 13.25
C GLY A 91 11.24 17.68 14.79
N GLY A 92 10.87 16.58 15.46
CA GLY A 92 10.69 16.52 16.92
C GLY A 92 9.30 16.93 17.41
N ASP A 93 8.46 17.50 16.54
CA ASP A 93 7.08 17.84 16.87
C ASP A 93 6.28 16.58 17.18
N SER A 94 5.43 16.66 18.21
CA SER A 94 4.60 15.55 18.65
C SER A 94 3.12 15.89 18.60
N VAL A 95 2.31 14.96 18.10
CA VAL A 95 0.86 15.01 18.13
C VAL A 95 0.35 13.86 18.99
N THR A 96 -0.52 14.17 19.95
CA THR A 96 -1.22 13.13 20.73
C THR A 96 -2.69 13.15 20.35
N THR A 97 -3.21 11.98 19.98
CA THR A 97 -4.61 11.80 19.61
C THR A 97 -5.21 10.60 20.33
N GLY A 98 -6.52 10.65 20.55
CA GLY A 98 -7.31 9.48 20.91
C GLY A 98 -7.68 8.64 19.70
N LEU A 99 -8.34 7.52 19.96
CA LEU A 99 -8.92 6.63 18.96
C LEU A 99 -10.37 7.00 18.68
N ALA A 100 -10.85 6.71 17.48
CA ALA A 100 -12.28 6.69 17.19
C ALA A 100 -12.96 5.55 17.99
N ASN A 101 -14.30 5.59 18.10
CA ASN A 101 -15.08 4.62 18.89
C ASN A 101 -14.87 3.16 18.45
N ASN A 102 -14.49 2.94 17.20
CA ASN A 102 -14.20 1.62 16.63
C ASN A 102 -12.71 1.22 16.74
N GLY A 103 -11.90 2.02 17.42
CA GLY A 103 -10.47 1.80 17.59
C GLY A 103 -9.61 2.27 16.42
N ASP A 104 -10.17 2.99 15.45
CA ASP A 104 -9.40 3.50 14.31
C ASP A 104 -8.67 4.80 14.67
N PHE A 105 -7.52 5.02 14.03
CA PHE A 105 -6.86 6.31 13.96
C PHE A 105 -6.32 6.57 12.56
N SER A 106 -6.21 7.85 12.24
CA SER A 106 -5.53 8.34 11.04
C SER A 106 -4.97 9.72 11.35
N VAL A 107 -3.68 9.89 11.11
CA VAL A 107 -2.95 11.12 11.44
C VAL A 107 -2.18 11.59 10.21
N PRO A 108 -2.44 12.81 9.71
CA PRO A 108 -1.62 13.42 8.66
C PRO A 108 -0.18 13.59 9.10
N VAL A 109 0.74 13.23 8.21
CA VAL A 109 2.18 13.23 8.47
C VAL A 109 2.94 13.80 7.29
N THR A 110 4.22 14.09 7.52
CA THR A 110 5.19 14.41 6.48
C THR A 110 6.13 13.22 6.25
N GLN A 111 6.83 13.24 5.11
CA GLN A 111 7.91 12.31 4.85
C GLN A 111 8.98 12.34 5.96
N GLY A 112 9.53 11.16 6.29
CA GLY A 112 10.60 10.97 7.28
C GLY A 112 10.26 9.90 8.32
N ASP A 113 11.13 9.76 9.30
CA ASP A 113 10.97 8.78 10.38
C ASP A 113 10.08 9.33 11.49
N TRP A 114 9.09 8.53 11.87
CA TRP A 114 8.14 8.80 12.93
C TRP A 114 8.27 7.76 14.05
N THR A 115 8.21 8.23 15.28
CA THR A 115 8.03 7.35 16.45
C THR A 115 6.56 7.38 16.86
N VAL A 116 5.92 6.22 16.88
CA VAL A 116 4.52 6.05 17.30
C VAL A 116 4.50 5.34 18.64
N VAL A 117 3.90 5.98 19.64
CA VAL A 117 3.75 5.47 21.01
C VAL A 117 2.28 5.21 21.27
N PHE A 118 1.95 3.96 21.60
CA PHE A 118 0.65 3.59 22.15
C PHE A 118 0.80 3.36 23.64
N ALA A 119 -0.15 3.87 24.43
CA ALA A 119 -0.14 3.69 25.88
C ALA A 119 -1.56 3.59 26.46
N SER A 120 -1.74 2.71 27.45
CA SER A 120 -2.91 2.64 28.34
C SER A 120 -2.42 2.34 29.76
N ALA A 121 -2.70 3.26 30.68
CA ALA A 121 -2.38 3.09 32.10
C ALA A 121 -3.27 2.02 32.75
N ALA A 122 -4.54 1.94 32.33
CA ALA A 122 -5.49 0.94 32.82
C ALA A 122 -5.05 -0.50 32.53
N SER A 123 -4.28 -0.70 31.44
CA SER A 123 -3.79 -2.02 31.01
C SER A 123 -2.29 -2.23 31.27
N ASP A 124 -1.60 -1.28 31.92
CA ASP A 124 -0.12 -1.24 32.02
C ASP A 124 0.56 -1.54 30.68
N TRP A 125 0.01 -1.00 29.60
CA TRP A 125 0.43 -1.30 28.24
C TRP A 125 1.14 -0.11 27.63
N ARG A 126 2.30 -0.39 27.04
CA ARG A 126 3.08 0.58 26.30
C ARG A 126 3.76 -0.09 25.11
N LEU A 127 3.49 0.41 23.90
CA LEU A 127 4.12 -0.03 22.66
C LEU A 127 4.82 1.15 21.97
N VAL A 128 6.04 0.93 21.47
CA VAL A 128 6.78 1.89 20.64
C VAL A 128 7.01 1.26 19.27
N ARG A 129 6.68 2.00 18.21
CA ARG A 129 6.94 1.64 16.83
C ARG A 129 7.71 2.77 16.15
N THR A 130 8.65 2.42 15.29
CA THR A 130 9.31 3.37 14.39
C THR A 130 8.80 3.09 12.99
N VAL A 131 8.34 4.13 12.31
CA VAL A 131 7.71 4.06 11.00
C VAL A 131 8.37 5.07 10.08
N THR A 132 8.88 4.62 8.94
CA THR A 132 9.41 5.51 7.90
C THR A 132 8.31 5.81 6.89
N VAL A 133 7.94 7.08 6.78
CA VAL A 133 6.99 7.57 5.78
C VAL A 133 7.80 8.06 4.58
N ASN A 134 7.62 7.45 3.42
CA ASN A 134 8.27 7.86 2.17
C ASN A 134 7.29 8.67 1.30
N ASN A 135 6.83 8.07 0.20
CA ASN A 135 5.96 8.65 -0.82
C ASN A 135 4.57 7.99 -0.87
N ALA A 136 4.25 7.13 0.11
CA ALA A 136 2.98 6.45 0.23
C ALA A 136 2.46 6.56 1.68
N PRO A 137 1.14 6.49 1.90
CA PRO A 137 0.56 6.38 3.23
C PRO A 137 1.05 5.10 3.91
N VAL A 138 1.05 5.12 5.23
CA VAL A 138 1.36 3.98 6.08
C VAL A 138 0.11 3.53 6.80
N GLU A 139 -0.20 2.25 6.70
CA GLU A 139 -1.20 1.59 7.52
C GLU A 139 -0.52 0.57 8.42
N MET A 140 -0.67 0.74 9.72
CA MET A 140 -0.22 -0.22 10.72
C MET A 140 -1.24 -1.34 10.82
N VAL A 141 -0.76 -2.60 10.85
CA VAL A 141 -1.65 -3.75 11.08
C VAL A 141 -2.39 -3.59 12.40
N THR A 142 -3.53 -4.27 12.54
CA THR A 142 -4.36 -4.19 13.73
C THR A 142 -3.56 -4.56 14.98
N LEU A 143 -3.46 -3.60 15.91
CA LEU A 143 -2.74 -3.74 17.17
C LEU A 143 -3.71 -4.15 18.27
N ARG A 144 -3.26 -5.00 19.18
CA ARG A 144 -4.04 -5.40 20.34
C ARG A 144 -3.39 -4.84 21.60
N VAL A 145 -4.21 -4.22 22.45
CA VAL A 145 -3.77 -3.75 23.77
C VAL A 145 -3.23 -4.93 24.56
N GLY A 146 -2.12 -4.75 25.26
CA GLY A 146 -1.50 -5.78 26.10
C GLY A 146 -0.59 -6.75 25.35
N ASP A 147 -0.60 -6.77 24.01
CA ASP A 147 0.33 -7.61 23.27
C ASP A 147 1.77 -7.13 23.45
N ALA A 148 2.64 -8.07 23.82
CA ALA A 148 4.07 -7.90 23.80
C ALA A 148 4.62 -8.35 22.45
N LEU A 149 5.47 -7.54 21.84
CA LEU A 149 6.21 -7.96 20.65
C LEU A 149 7.38 -8.84 21.06
N PRO A 150 7.52 -10.06 20.48
CA PRO A 150 8.73 -10.84 20.61
C PRO A 150 9.99 -10.05 20.21
N ALA A 151 11.15 -10.52 20.67
CA ALA A 151 12.42 -10.01 20.19
C ALA A 151 12.50 -10.21 18.65
N PRO A 152 13.00 -9.22 17.90
CA PRO A 152 13.10 -9.33 16.46
C PRO A 152 14.12 -10.40 16.04
N GLN A 153 13.87 -11.04 14.91
CA GLN A 153 14.90 -11.87 14.27
C GLN A 153 16.10 -11.00 13.86
N PRO A 154 17.32 -11.56 13.87
CA PRO A 154 18.54 -10.74 13.83
C PRO A 154 18.88 -10.18 12.44
N ARG A 155 18.40 -10.81 11.36
CA ARG A 155 18.84 -10.48 10.00
C ARG A 155 17.74 -9.81 9.19
N PRO A 156 17.76 -8.47 9.01
CA PRO A 156 16.83 -7.80 8.11
C PRO A 156 17.16 -8.14 6.65
N VAL A 157 16.15 -8.37 5.84
CA VAL A 157 16.26 -8.61 4.39
C VAL A 157 15.17 -7.86 3.65
N LEU A 158 15.58 -7.14 2.61
CA LEU A 158 14.68 -6.46 1.68
C LEU A 158 14.54 -7.32 0.43
N GLU A 159 13.29 -7.61 0.06
CA GLU A 159 12.92 -8.25 -1.18
C GLU A 159 12.32 -7.21 -2.13
N HIS A 160 13.11 -6.79 -3.11
CA HIS A 160 12.77 -5.78 -4.12
C HIS A 160 12.62 -6.39 -5.53
N PHE A 161 12.64 -7.72 -5.65
CA PHE A 161 12.38 -8.50 -6.88
C PHE A 161 13.30 -8.25 -8.10
N ASP A 162 14.20 -7.28 -8.08
CA ASP A 162 15.05 -6.91 -9.23
C ASP A 162 16.11 -7.96 -9.60
N TRP A 163 16.26 -9.02 -8.81
CA TRP A 163 17.03 -10.20 -9.24
C TRP A 163 16.44 -10.83 -10.51
N LEU A 164 15.16 -10.56 -10.81
CA LEU A 164 14.50 -10.86 -12.07
C LEU A 164 15.17 -10.11 -13.23
N SER A 165 16.15 -10.76 -13.85
CA SER A 165 17.03 -10.16 -14.85
C SER A 165 17.06 -10.90 -16.19
N ARG A 166 16.55 -12.14 -16.23
CA ARG A 166 16.60 -13.02 -17.42
C ARG A 166 15.24 -13.38 -18.00
N SER A 167 14.17 -13.15 -17.24
CA SER A 167 12.79 -13.40 -17.65
C SER A 167 11.97 -12.16 -17.33
N VAL A 168 10.85 -11.98 -18.03
CA VAL A 168 9.88 -10.93 -17.69
C VAL A 168 9.03 -11.32 -16.49
N ILE A 169 8.91 -12.63 -16.19
CA ILE A 169 8.14 -13.19 -15.06
C ILE A 169 8.88 -14.41 -14.51
N ASP A 170 8.96 -14.56 -13.19
CA ASP A 170 9.44 -15.79 -12.57
C ASP A 170 8.74 -16.08 -11.24
N LYS A 171 8.74 -17.34 -10.81
CA LYS A 171 8.26 -17.75 -9.49
C LYS A 171 9.33 -17.51 -8.46
N LEU A 172 8.95 -17.08 -7.26
CA LEU A 172 9.87 -17.13 -6.13
C LEU A 172 10.11 -18.61 -5.76
N PRO A 173 11.38 -19.09 -5.80
CA PRO A 173 11.66 -20.46 -5.44
C PRO A 173 11.61 -20.67 -3.92
N ASN A 174 11.24 -21.87 -3.48
CA ASN A 174 11.44 -22.26 -2.09
C ASN A 174 12.92 -22.17 -1.70
N GLY A 175 13.18 -21.66 -0.49
CA GLY A 175 14.51 -21.34 0.00
C GLY A 175 14.97 -19.91 -0.35
N HIS A 176 14.24 -19.18 -1.20
CA HIS A 176 14.53 -17.77 -1.42
C HIS A 176 14.41 -16.98 -0.12
N LEU A 177 15.47 -16.25 0.25
CA LEU A 177 15.65 -15.61 1.56
C LEU A 177 15.55 -16.54 2.78
N GLY A 178 15.67 -17.86 2.58
CA GLY A 178 15.47 -18.86 3.63
C GLY A 178 14.00 -19.16 3.94
N LEU A 179 13.07 -18.69 3.09
CA LEU A 179 11.63 -18.89 3.25
C LEU A 179 11.08 -19.76 2.12
N ASN A 180 9.93 -20.38 2.37
CA ASN A 180 9.16 -21.09 1.34
C ASN A 180 8.01 -20.21 0.87
N TRP A 181 7.79 -20.19 -0.44
CA TRP A 181 6.89 -19.26 -1.10
C TRP A 181 5.90 -20.05 -1.95
N ASP A 182 4.63 -19.70 -1.84
CA ASP A 182 3.58 -20.25 -2.69
C ASP A 182 2.76 -19.11 -3.33
N TYR A 183 2.45 -19.29 -4.60
CA TYR A 183 1.69 -18.37 -5.47
C TYR A 183 2.21 -16.93 -5.63
N LEU A 184 3.36 -16.55 -5.07
CA LEU A 184 3.98 -15.24 -5.33
C LEU A 184 4.95 -15.32 -6.51
N LEU A 185 4.73 -14.47 -7.51
CA LEU A 185 5.59 -14.35 -8.69
C LEU A 185 6.13 -12.93 -8.76
N ALA A 186 7.37 -12.79 -9.24
CA ALA A 186 7.96 -11.53 -9.64
C ALA A 186 7.69 -11.29 -11.14
N VAL A 187 7.45 -10.04 -11.52
CA VAL A 187 7.24 -9.62 -12.91
C VAL A 187 7.81 -8.24 -13.15
N HIS A 188 8.37 -8.01 -14.33
CA HIS A 188 8.73 -6.67 -14.79
C HIS A 188 7.47 -5.80 -14.84
N ASN A 189 7.48 -4.64 -14.19
CA ASN A 189 6.27 -3.84 -13.93
C ASN A 189 5.46 -3.43 -15.19
N GLN A 190 6.13 -3.36 -16.33
CA GLN A 190 5.52 -3.01 -17.63
C GLN A 190 4.93 -4.19 -18.42
N GLU A 191 5.11 -5.44 -17.96
CA GLU A 191 4.72 -6.62 -18.74
C GLU A 191 3.20 -6.69 -19.00
N TYR A 192 2.37 -6.51 -17.96
CA TYR A 192 0.94 -6.81 -18.05
C TYR A 192 0.04 -5.63 -18.41
N ALA A 193 0.58 -4.44 -18.67
CA ALA A 193 -0.16 -3.20 -18.94
C ALA A 193 -1.25 -2.82 -17.90
N GLY A 194 -1.38 -3.57 -16.80
CA GLY A 194 -2.26 -3.24 -15.69
C GLY A 194 -1.68 -2.03 -14.93
N PRO A 195 -2.45 -0.96 -14.70
CA PRO A 195 -1.91 0.26 -14.13
C PRO A 195 -1.33 0.07 -12.73
N GLY A 196 -1.84 -0.90 -11.95
CA GLY A 196 -1.33 -1.19 -10.61
C GLY A 196 0.06 -1.85 -10.60
N TYR A 197 0.43 -2.59 -11.65
CA TYR A 197 1.80 -3.09 -11.77
C TYR A 197 2.80 -1.93 -11.93
N VAL A 198 2.44 -0.91 -12.69
CA VAL A 198 3.28 0.27 -12.91
C VAL A 198 3.27 1.19 -11.69
N ASN A 199 2.09 1.54 -11.19
CA ASN A 199 1.93 2.49 -10.10
C ASN A 199 2.31 1.90 -8.74
N GLY A 200 2.32 0.58 -8.59
CA GLY A 200 2.74 -0.14 -7.39
C GLY A 200 4.25 -0.33 -7.27
N LEU A 201 5.03 -0.05 -8.33
CA LEU A 201 6.50 -0.11 -8.29
C LEU A 201 7.04 1.03 -7.44
N THR A 202 7.75 0.69 -6.37
CA THR A 202 8.39 1.65 -5.44
C THR A 202 9.90 1.69 -5.60
N SER A 203 10.51 0.61 -6.09
CA SER A 203 11.93 0.56 -6.41
C SER A 203 12.20 -0.26 -7.68
N GLY A 204 13.39 -0.13 -8.26
CA GLY A 204 13.83 -1.06 -9.29
C GLY A 204 12.99 -1.09 -10.58
N HIS A 205 12.70 -2.29 -11.07
CA HIS A 205 11.96 -2.56 -12.30
C HIS A 205 10.96 -3.73 -12.20
N ALA A 206 10.98 -4.48 -11.10
CA ALA A 206 10.12 -5.64 -10.90
C ALA A 206 9.22 -5.46 -9.67
N VAL A 207 8.01 -6.01 -9.76
CA VAL A 207 7.07 -6.12 -8.64
C VAL A 207 6.67 -7.56 -8.45
N ALA A 208 6.22 -7.92 -7.26
CA ALA A 208 5.53 -9.18 -7.04
C ALA A 208 4.02 -9.07 -7.20
N TYR A 209 3.38 -10.20 -7.48
CA TYR A 209 1.93 -10.33 -7.49
C TYR A 209 1.52 -11.76 -7.16
N ASN A 210 0.30 -11.93 -6.67
CA ASN A 210 -0.26 -13.25 -6.48
C ASN A 210 -0.80 -13.85 -7.80
N SER A 211 -0.29 -15.03 -8.16
CA SER A 211 -0.60 -15.68 -9.43
C SER A 211 -2.08 -16.01 -9.54
N SER A 212 -2.72 -15.56 -10.62
CA SER A 212 -4.15 -15.74 -10.87
C SER A 212 -5.07 -15.31 -9.71
N GLY A 213 -4.59 -14.44 -8.82
CA GLY A 213 -5.35 -13.99 -7.66
C GLY A 213 -5.44 -14.98 -6.50
N HIS A 214 -4.70 -16.09 -6.55
CA HIS A 214 -4.69 -17.08 -5.46
C HIS A 214 -4.06 -16.52 -4.18
N PRO A 215 -4.40 -17.08 -3.00
CA PRO A 215 -3.71 -16.74 -1.76
C PRO A 215 -2.20 -17.01 -1.85
N VAL A 216 -1.40 -16.04 -1.42
CA VAL A 216 0.04 -16.21 -1.24
C VAL A 216 0.31 -16.72 0.16
N THR A 217 1.15 -17.73 0.26
CA THR A 217 1.61 -18.27 1.54
C THR A 217 3.13 -18.19 1.62
N VAL A 218 3.63 -17.58 2.70
CA VAL A 218 5.05 -17.56 3.04
C VAL A 218 5.24 -18.35 4.32
N THR A 219 6.14 -19.33 4.32
CA THR A 219 6.37 -20.20 5.49
C THR A 219 7.85 -20.31 5.83
N ALA A 220 8.14 -20.40 7.13
CA ALA A 220 9.45 -20.77 7.61
C ALA A 220 9.73 -22.27 7.32
N PRO A 221 11.00 -22.68 7.19
CA PRO A 221 11.39 -24.07 7.34
C PRO A 221 10.93 -24.63 8.69
N ALA A 222 10.72 -25.96 8.77
CA ALA A 222 10.22 -26.60 9.99
C ALA A 222 11.10 -26.27 11.21
N GLY A 223 10.47 -25.80 12.29
CA GLY A 223 11.14 -25.42 13.54
C GLY A 223 11.79 -24.03 13.52
N GLN A 224 11.65 -23.27 12.44
CA GLN A 224 12.13 -21.89 12.33
C GLN A 224 10.97 -20.89 12.37
N VAL A 225 11.31 -19.62 12.56
CA VAL A 225 10.39 -18.49 12.54
C VAL A 225 11.03 -17.31 11.81
N PHE A 226 10.21 -16.39 11.34
CA PHE A 226 10.61 -15.13 10.73
C PHE A 226 9.75 -13.97 11.26
N ASP A 227 10.17 -12.75 10.96
CA ASP A 227 9.36 -11.57 11.14
C ASP A 227 8.94 -11.03 9.76
N PHE A 228 7.67 -10.69 9.60
CA PHE A 228 7.22 -9.85 8.49
C PHE A 228 7.16 -8.40 8.99
N VAL A 229 8.06 -7.55 8.48
CA VAL A 229 8.14 -6.14 8.89
C VAL A 229 7.08 -5.34 8.17
N GLY A 230 6.92 -5.54 6.86
CA GLY A 230 5.98 -4.81 6.04
C GLY A 230 6.30 -4.89 4.56
N GLY A 231 5.58 -4.13 3.76
CA GLY A 231 5.76 -4.05 2.31
C GLY A 231 4.84 -3.02 1.68
N TYR A 232 5.13 -2.60 0.46
CA TYR A 232 4.19 -1.81 -0.34
C TYR A 232 3.18 -2.73 -1.01
N PHE A 233 1.89 -2.37 -0.93
CA PHE A 233 0.81 -3.13 -1.54
C PHE A 233 -0.11 -2.24 -2.37
N SER A 234 -0.51 -2.73 -3.54
CA SER A 234 -1.49 -2.10 -4.43
C SER A 234 -2.33 -3.19 -5.10
N VAL A 235 -3.24 -2.83 -6.01
CA VAL A 235 -4.02 -3.81 -6.81
C VAL A 235 -3.76 -3.62 -8.30
N ALA A 236 -3.56 -4.72 -9.03
CA ALA A 236 -3.08 -4.71 -10.41
C ALA A 236 -3.99 -3.97 -11.40
N TRP A 237 -5.32 -4.10 -11.22
CA TRP A 237 -6.32 -3.72 -12.22
C TRP A 237 -7.21 -2.59 -11.71
N ASN A 238 -7.57 -1.65 -12.60
CA ASN A 238 -8.45 -0.53 -12.28
C ASN A 238 -9.87 -0.97 -11.88
N ASN A 239 -10.37 -2.07 -12.44
CA ASN A 239 -11.68 -2.65 -12.06
C ASN A 239 -11.67 -3.29 -10.67
N ALA A 240 -10.50 -3.45 -10.05
CA ALA A 240 -10.31 -3.96 -8.71
C ALA A 240 -9.94 -2.84 -7.71
N HIS A 241 -10.16 -1.57 -8.07
CA HIS A 241 -10.03 -0.47 -7.12
C HIS A 241 -10.91 -0.75 -5.89
N GLU A 242 -10.38 -0.44 -4.70
CA GLU A 242 -11.02 -0.74 -3.41
C GLU A 242 -11.10 -2.24 -3.08
N GLU A 243 -10.34 -3.08 -3.77
CA GLU A 243 -10.15 -4.47 -3.36
C GLU A 243 -9.53 -4.54 -1.96
N VAL A 244 -9.89 -5.56 -1.19
CA VAL A 244 -9.38 -5.73 0.17
C VAL A 244 -8.33 -6.83 0.22
N LEU A 245 -7.14 -6.48 0.67
CA LEU A 245 -6.10 -7.42 1.07
C LEU A 245 -6.35 -7.86 2.50
N GLU A 246 -6.44 -9.16 2.70
CA GLU A 246 -6.59 -9.84 3.98
C GLU A 246 -5.26 -10.52 4.32
N LEU A 247 -4.69 -10.12 5.46
CA LEU A 247 -3.46 -10.67 6.02
C LEU A 247 -3.80 -11.54 7.23
N GLU A 248 -3.24 -12.75 7.28
CA GLU A 248 -3.22 -13.59 8.47
C GLU A 248 -1.80 -14.05 8.77
N ALA A 249 -1.43 -14.05 10.05
CA ALA A 249 -0.13 -14.57 10.48
C ALA A 249 -0.29 -15.57 11.63
N PHE A 250 0.58 -16.58 11.62
CA PHE A 250 0.51 -17.72 12.52
C PHE A 250 1.85 -17.96 13.23
N ARG A 251 1.75 -18.44 14.46
CA ARG A 251 2.88 -18.89 15.29
C ARG A 251 2.50 -20.21 15.93
N ASP A 252 3.35 -21.22 15.75
CA ASP A 252 3.12 -22.61 16.13
C ASP A 252 1.77 -23.15 15.63
N GLY A 253 1.36 -22.73 14.42
CA GLY A 253 0.07 -23.09 13.82
C GLY A 253 -1.15 -22.33 14.36
N GLU A 254 -1.01 -21.51 15.40
CA GLU A 254 -2.08 -20.66 15.93
C GLU A 254 -2.08 -19.28 15.28
N ARG A 255 -3.25 -18.75 14.92
CA ARG A 255 -3.35 -17.41 14.32
C ARG A 255 -3.11 -16.34 15.37
N VAL A 256 -2.06 -15.55 15.18
CA VAL A 256 -1.68 -14.45 16.08
C VAL A 256 -2.08 -13.06 15.57
N ALA A 257 -2.32 -12.92 14.27
CA ALA A 257 -2.78 -11.66 13.69
C ALA A 257 -3.75 -11.89 12.53
N ARG A 258 -4.68 -10.92 12.39
CA ARG A 258 -5.50 -10.72 11.21
C ARG A 258 -5.61 -9.22 10.95
N HIS A 259 -5.51 -8.83 9.69
CA HIS A 259 -5.66 -7.45 9.27
C HIS A 259 -6.28 -7.37 7.88
N GLU A 260 -6.98 -6.28 7.60
CA GLU A 260 -7.59 -6.00 6.31
C GLU A 260 -7.20 -4.59 5.91
N THR A 261 -6.70 -4.41 4.68
CA THR A 261 -6.36 -3.10 4.11
C THR A 261 -6.99 -2.95 2.73
N THR A 262 -7.41 -1.74 2.39
CA THR A 262 -8.03 -1.43 1.10
C THR A 262 -6.98 -0.99 0.10
N LEU A 263 -6.93 -1.66 -1.05
CA LEU A 263 -5.94 -1.44 -2.09
C LEU A 263 -6.42 -0.48 -3.18
N SER A 264 -5.46 0.20 -3.80
CA SER A 264 -5.70 1.08 -4.95
C SER A 264 -4.77 0.72 -6.10
N TYR A 265 -5.24 0.89 -7.33
CA TYR A 265 -4.40 0.76 -8.54
C TYR A 265 -3.65 2.05 -8.85
N LEU A 266 -3.98 3.15 -8.16
CA LEU A 266 -3.39 4.47 -8.38
C LEU A 266 -2.02 4.62 -7.72
N GLY A 267 -1.76 3.87 -6.67
CA GLY A 267 -0.50 3.88 -5.92
C GLY A 267 -0.57 2.93 -4.72
N PRO A 268 0.59 2.61 -4.12
CA PRO A 268 0.66 1.66 -3.03
C PRO A 268 0.34 2.28 -1.68
N ILE A 269 0.12 1.41 -0.70
CA ILE A 269 0.20 1.70 0.74
C ILE A 269 1.35 0.91 1.35
N TRP A 270 2.11 1.51 2.27
CA TRP A 270 3.04 0.74 3.10
C TRP A 270 2.27 0.09 4.24
N LEU A 271 2.24 -1.24 4.27
CA LEU A 271 1.66 -1.99 5.37
C LEU A 271 2.73 -2.22 6.45
N ASP A 272 2.67 -1.49 7.57
CA ASP A 272 3.58 -1.58 8.70
C ASP A 272 3.15 -2.70 9.66
N ALA A 273 3.69 -3.91 9.45
CA ALA A 273 3.24 -5.12 10.10
C ALA A 273 3.94 -5.39 11.46
N GLU A 274 5.28 -5.47 11.47
CA GLU A 274 6.07 -5.95 12.62
C GLU A 274 5.50 -7.24 13.26
N LEU A 275 5.09 -8.18 12.43
CA LEU A 275 4.60 -9.49 12.87
C LEU A 275 5.80 -10.38 13.15
N ARG A 276 6.20 -10.46 14.41
CA ARG A 276 7.46 -11.11 14.83
C ARG A 276 7.29 -12.56 15.25
N GLY A 277 8.30 -13.37 14.96
CA GLY A 277 8.39 -14.77 15.34
C GLY A 277 7.19 -15.58 14.86
N ILE A 278 6.79 -15.39 13.60
CA ILE A 278 5.73 -16.14 12.94
C ILE A 278 6.33 -17.30 12.13
N ASP A 279 5.58 -18.37 11.93
CA ASP A 279 5.97 -19.50 11.06
C ASP A 279 5.28 -19.46 9.69
N LYS A 280 4.21 -18.68 9.57
CA LYS A 280 3.40 -18.59 8.37
C LYS A 280 2.72 -17.23 8.26
N LEU A 281 2.78 -16.67 7.06
CA LEU A 281 2.05 -15.49 6.61
C LEU A 281 1.17 -15.90 5.43
N VAL A 282 -0.10 -15.49 5.44
CA VAL A 282 -1.04 -15.69 4.35
C VAL A 282 -1.57 -14.34 3.91
N LEU A 283 -1.51 -14.06 2.61
CA LEU A 283 -1.99 -12.84 1.97
C LEU A 283 -3.02 -13.22 0.92
N THR A 284 -4.25 -12.75 1.08
CA THR A 284 -5.38 -13.08 0.21
C THR A 284 -6.11 -11.82 -0.19
N THR A 285 -6.64 -11.75 -1.41
CA THR A 285 -7.64 -10.72 -1.76
C THR A 285 -9.04 -11.30 -1.66
N ARG A 286 -9.98 -10.52 -1.13
CA ARG A 286 -11.36 -10.96 -0.87
C ARG A 286 -12.06 -11.53 -2.10
N HIS A 287 -11.78 -10.97 -3.28
CA HIS A 287 -12.40 -11.39 -4.54
C HIS A 287 -11.42 -12.02 -5.52
N TYR A 288 -10.28 -12.56 -5.04
CA TYR A 288 -9.27 -13.21 -5.90
C TYR A 288 -8.75 -12.30 -7.02
N TRP A 289 -8.70 -10.99 -6.79
CA TRP A 289 -7.96 -10.08 -7.66
C TRP A 289 -6.47 -10.14 -7.39
N GLN A 290 -5.68 -9.76 -8.37
CA GLN A 290 -4.24 -9.69 -8.21
C GLN A 290 -3.86 -8.47 -7.38
N PHE A 291 -3.33 -8.68 -6.18
CA PHE A 291 -2.57 -7.65 -5.50
C PHE A 291 -1.18 -7.56 -6.12
N VAL A 292 -0.59 -6.38 -6.04
CA VAL A 292 0.81 -6.12 -6.39
C VAL A 292 1.53 -5.78 -5.10
N ALA A 293 2.76 -6.26 -4.95
CA ALA A 293 3.61 -5.96 -3.82
C ALA A 293 5.02 -5.58 -4.26
N ASP A 294 5.65 -4.67 -3.53
CA ASP A 294 7.04 -4.27 -3.74
C ASP A 294 7.75 -3.97 -2.42
N ASP A 295 9.08 -4.03 -2.42
CA ASP A 295 9.96 -3.81 -1.27
C ASP A 295 9.48 -4.51 0.02
N LEU A 296 9.21 -5.83 -0.06
CA LEU A 296 8.82 -6.61 1.11
C LEU A 296 10.00 -6.72 2.09
N MET A 297 9.80 -6.31 3.33
CA MET A 297 10.83 -6.36 4.37
C MET A 297 10.54 -7.50 5.35
N PHE A 298 11.55 -8.34 5.57
CA PHE A 298 11.51 -9.42 6.54
C PHE A 298 12.67 -9.31 7.52
N ARG A 299 12.55 -10.01 8.65
CA ARG A 299 13.71 -10.39 9.45
C ARG A 299 13.72 -11.90 9.59
N VAL A 300 14.85 -12.53 9.33
CA VAL A 300 14.98 -13.99 9.35
C VAL A 300 16.12 -14.41 10.27
N GLN A 301 16.18 -15.71 10.57
CA GLN A 301 17.30 -16.27 11.34
C GLN A 301 18.62 -16.04 10.60
N GLY A 302 19.70 -15.91 11.37
CA GLY A 302 21.06 -15.91 10.83
C GLY A 302 21.42 -17.31 10.32
N GLU A 303 22.28 -17.37 9.30
CA GLU A 303 22.89 -18.63 8.85
C GLU A 303 23.82 -19.24 9.91
#